data_AF-A0A662AQG2-F1
#
_entry.id   AF-A0A662AQG2-F1
#
_cell.length_a   1.000
_cell.length_b   1.000
_cell.length_c   1.000
_cell.angle_alpha   90.00
_cell.angle_beta   90.00
_cell.angle_gamma   90.00
#
_symmetry.space_group_name_H-M   'P 1'
#
loop_
_entity.id
_entity.type
_entity.pdbx_description
1 polymer ?
#
loop_
_entity_poly.entity_id
_entity_poly.type
_entity_poly.pdbx_seq_one_letter_code
_entity_poly.pdbx_strand_id
1 'polypeptide(L)'
;MTKTKLSKRRNKIKKLMRYHKYPALIFSLFIVFFALSGIVMNHRILFSKFSVDRDWLGQNYQYRNWNMSSLKSVLVIDSNTNILYGNVGMWRADSNFENLSRFDQGIPETVDQRKIGVMFEGQRGDLFAGGLFGLYHLNTEKQAWEEINLPTGPERIYSILENRMGFFVMGRNHIFHTENSIAPYRFEVVELKEPENYDNKVGLFQTFWQIHNGDIIGMTGRIIMDIVALLFIFLTLTGIYHWVAPRRMKSRRLANKDYERIKRWKRGTKAWHNKLGNWFLILLIISTLTGMFLRPPLLIAIASSKVAKIPFTHLDNPNAWHDRLRALFYDEAKSIFLIGTPDGIYSVDENFEKQAHYFKHQAPISVMGINQLSKLNEKEYLVGGFLGLFRWNPFDGETIDYITGETGVVWDPNAKPLSDKMVGGYFKKANGNEYYFDFNNGATNIKHREYFSEMTEQVLEESPMSLWNFAQETHTGRIYRFMFGSLYILFIPLSGMAILMLLIVGWRLERKLYTKPKM
;
A
#
# COMPACT_ATOMS: atom_id res chain seq x y z
N MET A 1 -51.40 23.29 -13.30
CA MET A 1 -50.21 23.11 -14.17
C MET A 1 -50.63 23.02 -15.64
N THR A 2 -50.02 23.78 -16.56
CA THR A 2 -50.31 23.71 -18.01
C THR A 2 -49.81 22.40 -18.64
N LYS A 3 -50.47 21.88 -19.70
CA LYS A 3 -50.06 20.65 -20.44
C LYS A 3 -48.57 20.67 -20.82
N THR A 4 -48.03 21.83 -21.16
CA THR A 4 -46.61 22.07 -21.48
C THR A 4 -45.68 21.82 -20.28
N LYS A 5 -46.07 22.24 -19.06
CA LYS A 5 -45.28 21.99 -17.83
C LYS A 5 -45.23 20.50 -17.47
N LEU A 6 -46.34 19.77 -17.66
CA LEU A 6 -46.40 18.32 -17.43
C LEU A 6 -45.56 17.52 -18.44
N SER A 7 -45.62 17.90 -19.72
CA SER A 7 -44.76 17.32 -20.78
C SER A 7 -43.27 17.53 -20.49
N LYS A 8 -42.87 18.77 -20.15
CA LYS A 8 -41.48 19.09 -19.74
C LYS A 8 -41.02 18.26 -18.54
N ARG A 9 -41.87 18.07 -17.52
CA ARG A 9 -41.57 17.21 -16.35
C ARG A 9 -41.35 15.75 -16.76
N ARG A 10 -42.24 15.19 -17.58
CA ARG A 10 -42.15 13.79 -18.06
C ARG A 10 -40.86 13.55 -18.86
N ASN A 11 -40.50 14.48 -19.75
CA ASN A 11 -39.27 14.40 -20.52
C ASN A 11 -38.02 14.47 -19.63
N LYS A 12 -38.03 15.33 -18.60
CA LYS A 12 -36.93 15.43 -17.64
C LYS A 12 -36.75 14.15 -16.81
N ILE A 13 -37.85 13.52 -16.38
CA ILE A 13 -37.81 12.21 -15.68
C ILE A 13 -37.24 11.13 -16.60
N LYS A 14 -37.72 11.02 -17.84
CA LYS A 14 -37.17 10.07 -18.82
C LYS A 14 -35.67 10.27 -19.04
N LYS A 15 -35.20 11.52 -19.09
CA LYS A 15 -33.76 11.84 -19.21
C LYS A 15 -32.96 11.36 -17.99
N LEU A 16 -33.41 11.65 -16.78
CA LEU A 16 -32.77 11.20 -15.53
C LEU A 16 -32.73 9.67 -15.42
N MET A 17 -33.82 8.98 -15.78
CA MET A 17 -33.84 7.52 -15.81
C MET A 17 -32.78 6.94 -16.75
N ARG A 18 -32.54 7.56 -17.91
CA ARG A 18 -31.49 7.11 -18.85
C ARG A 18 -30.10 7.32 -18.27
N TYR A 19 -29.82 8.50 -17.72
CA TYR A 19 -28.53 8.81 -17.09
C TYR A 19 -28.24 8.02 -15.82
N HIS A 20 -29.25 7.53 -15.13
CA HIS A 20 -29.05 6.60 -14.03
C HIS A 20 -28.84 5.17 -14.56
N LYS A 21 -29.69 4.71 -15.48
CA LYS A 21 -29.70 3.31 -15.92
C LYS A 21 -28.44 2.90 -16.68
N TYR A 22 -28.08 3.62 -17.75
CA TYR A 22 -27.02 3.13 -18.65
C TYR A 22 -25.64 3.16 -18.02
N PRO A 23 -25.22 4.26 -17.36
CA PRO A 23 -23.95 4.27 -16.63
C PRO A 23 -23.93 3.23 -15.50
N ALA A 24 -25.04 3.02 -14.78
CA ALA A 24 -25.09 2.00 -13.72
C ALA A 24 -24.86 0.58 -14.28
N LEU A 25 -25.39 0.26 -15.47
CA LEU A 25 -25.17 -1.04 -16.10
C LEU A 25 -23.73 -1.22 -16.62
N ILE A 26 -23.10 -0.14 -17.09
CA ILE A 26 -21.71 -0.17 -17.53
C ILE A 26 -20.77 -0.38 -16.33
N PHE A 27 -21.01 0.37 -15.24
CA PHE A 27 -20.12 0.37 -14.08
C PHE A 27 -20.47 -0.67 -13.01
N SER A 28 -21.57 -1.42 -13.13
CA SER A 28 -22.03 -2.32 -12.08
C SER A 28 -21.01 -3.39 -11.71
N LEU A 29 -20.33 -3.97 -12.70
CA LEU A 29 -19.31 -4.99 -12.44
C LEU A 29 -18.15 -4.41 -11.63
N PHE A 30 -17.67 -3.23 -12.02
CA PHE A 30 -16.55 -2.54 -11.37
C PHE A 30 -16.92 -2.08 -9.96
N ILE A 31 -18.12 -1.55 -9.73
CA ILE A 31 -18.57 -1.14 -8.39
C ILE A 31 -18.58 -2.34 -7.43
N VAL A 32 -19.06 -3.50 -7.89
CA VAL A 32 -19.03 -4.73 -7.08
C VAL A 32 -17.59 -5.14 -6.78
N PHE A 33 -16.70 -5.14 -7.78
CA PHE A 33 -15.30 -5.46 -7.55
C PHE A 33 -14.59 -4.47 -6.63
N PHE A 34 -14.82 -3.17 -6.75
CA PHE A 34 -14.28 -2.17 -5.84
C PHE A 34 -14.75 -2.40 -4.40
N ALA A 35 -16.05 -2.67 -4.21
CA ALA A 35 -16.60 -2.94 -2.89
C ALA A 35 -16.01 -4.22 -2.26
N LEU A 36 -15.97 -5.32 -3.01
CA LEU A 36 -15.41 -6.59 -2.52
C LEU A 36 -13.91 -6.49 -2.22
N SER A 37 -13.16 -5.87 -3.13
CA SER A 37 -11.72 -5.66 -2.92
C SER A 37 -11.42 -4.73 -1.76
N GLY A 38 -12.25 -3.70 -1.52
CA GLY A 38 -12.13 -2.82 -0.36
C GLY A 38 -12.27 -3.58 0.97
N ILE A 39 -13.26 -4.48 1.07
CA ILE A 39 -13.45 -5.33 2.25
C ILE A 39 -12.23 -6.23 2.48
N VAL A 40 -11.71 -6.87 1.43
CA VAL A 40 -10.50 -7.70 1.55
C VAL A 40 -9.31 -6.85 2.03
N MET A 41 -9.17 -5.64 1.49
CA MET A 41 -8.08 -4.73 1.87
C MET A 41 -8.13 -4.28 3.33
N ASN A 42 -9.33 -4.04 3.87
CA ASN A 42 -9.54 -3.66 5.26
C ASN A 42 -9.18 -4.77 6.26
N HIS A 43 -9.29 -6.04 5.85
CA HIS A 43 -9.09 -7.21 6.71
C HIS A 43 -7.91 -8.08 6.26
N ARG A 44 -6.73 -7.46 6.06
CA ARG A 44 -5.53 -8.14 5.54
C ARG A 44 -5.17 -9.43 6.27
N ILE A 45 -5.21 -9.44 7.60
CA ILE A 45 -4.86 -10.63 8.40
C ILE A 45 -5.89 -11.75 8.20
N LEU A 46 -7.19 -11.42 8.14
CA LEU A 46 -8.25 -12.40 7.93
C LEU A 46 -8.11 -13.11 6.58
N PHE A 47 -7.71 -12.36 5.54
CA PHE A 47 -7.56 -12.87 4.18
C PHE A 47 -6.14 -13.30 3.81
N SER A 48 -5.18 -13.26 4.74
CA SER A 48 -3.77 -13.53 4.44
C SER A 48 -3.53 -14.95 3.90
N LYS A 49 -4.33 -15.93 4.37
CA LYS A 49 -4.29 -17.34 3.96
C LYS A 49 -4.66 -17.58 2.49
N PHE A 50 -5.30 -16.61 1.85
CA PHE A 50 -5.71 -16.76 0.45
C PHE A 50 -4.69 -16.12 -0.48
N SER A 51 -4.40 -16.82 -1.56
CA SER A 51 -3.55 -16.35 -2.64
C SER A 51 -4.22 -16.59 -4.00
N VAL A 52 -3.72 -15.88 -5.00
CA VAL A 52 -4.08 -16.04 -6.40
C VAL A 52 -2.83 -16.50 -7.11
N ASP A 53 -2.95 -17.63 -7.77
CA ASP A 53 -1.90 -18.16 -8.63
C ASP A 53 -1.62 -17.15 -9.75
N ARG A 54 -0.34 -16.90 -10.01
CA ARG A 54 0.10 -15.91 -11.00
C ARG A 54 -0.27 -16.34 -12.41
N ASP A 55 -0.46 -17.62 -12.70
CA ASP A 55 -0.88 -18.11 -14.02
C ASP A 55 -2.26 -17.58 -14.43
N TRP A 56 -3.10 -17.20 -13.46
CA TRP A 56 -4.41 -16.60 -13.69
C TRP A 56 -4.33 -15.09 -13.95
N LEU A 57 -3.14 -14.50 -13.86
CA LEU A 57 -2.88 -13.06 -13.98
C LEU A 57 -2.16 -12.74 -15.30
N GLY A 58 -2.35 -11.50 -15.77
CA GLY A 58 -1.68 -11.02 -16.98
C GLY A 58 -0.15 -10.93 -16.83
N GLN A 59 0.56 -10.81 -17.97
CA GLN A 59 2.03 -10.78 -18.02
C GLN A 59 2.70 -9.76 -17.09
N ASN A 60 2.03 -8.65 -16.78
CA ASN A 60 2.52 -7.62 -15.85
C ASN A 60 2.64 -8.09 -14.39
N TYR A 61 2.07 -9.26 -14.07
CA TYR A 61 2.11 -9.88 -12.75
C TYR A 61 2.98 -11.15 -12.74
N GLN A 62 3.75 -11.40 -13.80
CA GLN A 62 4.69 -12.53 -13.83
C GLN A 62 6.05 -12.12 -13.31
N TYR A 63 6.62 -12.94 -12.44
CA TYR A 63 7.99 -12.73 -11.99
C TYR A 63 8.96 -12.97 -13.13
N ARG A 64 9.88 -12.03 -13.34
CA ARG A 64 10.99 -12.13 -14.29
C ARG A 64 12.19 -11.40 -13.71
N ASN A 65 13.35 -12.05 -13.71
CA ASN A 65 14.61 -11.46 -13.23
C ASN A 65 14.49 -10.84 -11.82
N TRP A 66 13.71 -11.42 -10.91
CA TRP A 66 13.49 -10.85 -9.57
C TRP A 66 12.80 -9.45 -9.53
N ASN A 67 11.91 -9.16 -10.47
CA ASN A 67 11.10 -7.93 -10.49
C ASN A 67 9.99 -7.90 -9.40
N MET A 68 9.21 -6.81 -9.36
CA MET A 68 8.15 -6.53 -8.38
C MET A 68 8.62 -6.55 -6.93
N SER A 69 9.89 -6.17 -6.71
CA SER A 69 10.57 -6.29 -5.42
C SER A 69 10.47 -7.70 -4.83
N SER A 70 10.51 -8.74 -5.66
CA SER A 70 10.56 -10.12 -5.19
C SER A 70 11.77 -10.32 -4.31
N LEU A 71 12.93 -9.81 -4.73
CA LEU A 71 14.17 -9.76 -3.97
C LEU A 71 14.44 -8.34 -3.46
N LYS A 72 14.85 -8.25 -2.19
CA LYS A 72 15.18 -7.01 -1.49
C LYS A 72 16.68 -6.89 -1.27
N SER A 73 17.32 -7.94 -0.76
CA SER A 73 18.77 -8.02 -0.66
C SER A 73 19.20 -9.47 -0.42
N VAL A 74 20.49 -9.65 -0.19
CA VAL A 74 21.12 -10.93 0.17
C VAL A 74 21.90 -10.72 1.46
N LEU A 75 21.65 -11.57 2.45
CA LEU A 75 22.49 -11.69 3.63
C LEU A 75 23.54 -12.76 3.36
N VAL A 76 24.82 -12.39 3.39
CA VAL A 76 25.95 -13.31 3.22
C VAL A 76 26.35 -13.80 4.59
N ILE A 77 26.21 -15.11 4.86
CA ILE A 77 26.55 -15.72 6.15
C ILE A 77 28.01 -16.17 6.14
N ASP A 78 28.40 -16.91 5.10
CA ASP A 78 29.76 -17.41 4.91
C ASP A 78 30.09 -17.53 3.41
N SER A 79 31.23 -18.12 3.06
CA SER A 79 31.66 -18.25 1.66
C SER A 79 30.74 -19.10 0.78
N ASN A 80 29.90 -19.95 1.39
CA ASN A 80 29.06 -20.95 0.72
C ASN A 80 27.57 -20.78 1.02
N THR A 81 27.20 -20.04 2.06
CA THR A 81 25.82 -19.85 2.50
C THR A 81 25.40 -18.39 2.36
N ASN A 82 24.37 -18.17 1.55
CA ASN A 82 23.68 -16.90 1.41
C ASN A 82 22.20 -17.05 1.74
N ILE A 83 21.55 -15.95 2.12
CA ILE A 83 20.10 -15.91 2.31
C ILE A 83 19.54 -14.77 1.46
N LEU A 84 18.80 -15.13 0.42
CA LEU A 84 18.02 -14.21 -0.40
C LEU A 84 16.73 -13.91 0.35
N TYR A 85 16.37 -12.63 0.47
CA TYR A 85 15.14 -12.25 1.14
C TYR A 85 14.39 -11.12 0.43
N GLY A 86 13.07 -11.13 0.51
CA GLY A 86 12.21 -10.09 -0.04
C GLY A 86 10.73 -10.46 0.02
N ASN A 87 9.96 -10.02 -0.99
CA ASN A 87 8.54 -10.36 -1.08
C ASN A 87 8.26 -11.84 -1.37
N VAL A 88 9.26 -12.61 -1.84
CA VAL A 88 9.12 -14.06 -2.08
C VAL A 88 9.49 -14.93 -0.88
N GLY A 89 9.77 -14.35 0.28
CA GLY A 89 10.24 -15.11 1.44
C GLY A 89 11.74 -15.07 1.61
N MET A 90 12.24 -16.02 2.41
CA MET A 90 13.66 -16.25 2.66
C MET A 90 14.07 -17.57 2.01
N TRP A 91 15.16 -17.51 1.27
CA TRP A 91 15.70 -18.63 0.52
C TRP A 91 17.19 -18.75 0.82
N ARG A 92 17.59 -19.90 1.37
CA ARG A 92 19.00 -20.24 1.51
C ARG A 92 19.54 -20.58 0.12
N ALA A 93 20.68 -20.01 -0.22
CA ALA A 93 21.32 -20.18 -1.51
C ALA A 93 22.82 -20.44 -1.36
N ASP A 94 23.40 -21.09 -2.36
CA ASP A 94 24.85 -21.25 -2.50
C ASP A 94 25.54 -19.94 -2.93
N SER A 95 26.85 -19.98 -3.14
CA SER A 95 27.67 -18.81 -3.52
C SER A 95 27.34 -18.23 -4.90
N ASN A 96 26.78 -19.04 -5.80
CA ASN A 96 26.37 -18.64 -7.14
C ASN A 96 24.88 -18.29 -7.25
N PHE A 97 24.11 -18.51 -6.18
CA PHE A 97 22.67 -18.31 -6.12
C PHE A 97 21.87 -19.22 -7.09
N GLU A 98 22.37 -20.42 -7.35
CA GLU A 98 21.76 -21.40 -8.27
C GLU A 98 20.92 -22.43 -7.52
N ASN A 99 21.40 -22.88 -6.35
CA ASN A 99 20.72 -23.88 -5.54
C ASN A 99 19.95 -23.18 -4.41
N LEU A 100 18.65 -22.98 -4.59
CA LEU A 100 17.78 -22.35 -3.60
C LEU A 100 16.95 -23.36 -2.82
N SER A 101 16.84 -23.15 -1.51
CA SER A 101 15.95 -23.91 -0.64
C SER A 101 15.26 -22.97 0.34
N ARG A 102 14.04 -23.32 0.76
CA ARG A 102 13.28 -22.48 1.69
C ARG A 102 13.97 -22.34 3.04
N PHE A 103 13.89 -21.14 3.59
CA PHE A 103 14.49 -20.80 4.88
C PHE A 103 13.54 -20.01 5.78
N ASP A 104 12.26 -20.36 5.77
CA ASP A 104 11.18 -19.67 6.49
C ASP A 104 10.41 -20.60 7.44
N GLN A 105 10.96 -21.77 7.78
CA GLN A 105 10.38 -22.70 8.75
C GLN A 105 10.11 -21.97 10.07
N GLY A 106 8.88 -22.06 10.60
CA GLY A 106 8.46 -21.35 11.82
C GLY A 106 7.72 -20.02 11.56
N ILE A 107 7.88 -19.42 10.38
CA ILE A 107 7.04 -18.29 9.94
C ILE A 107 5.71 -18.84 9.40
N PRO A 108 4.55 -18.22 9.72
CA PRO A 108 3.28 -18.62 9.14
C PRO A 108 3.30 -18.68 7.61
N GLU A 109 2.78 -19.76 7.03
CA GLU A 109 2.88 -20.09 5.60
C GLU A 109 2.17 -19.12 4.64
N THR A 110 1.54 -18.05 5.14
CA THR A 110 0.80 -17.13 4.27
C THR A 110 1.74 -16.22 3.47
N VAL A 111 1.33 -15.90 2.23
CA VAL A 111 2.13 -15.07 1.32
C VAL A 111 2.50 -13.71 1.91
N ASP A 112 1.60 -13.07 2.67
CA ASP A 112 1.93 -11.76 3.25
C ASP A 112 2.88 -11.88 4.45
N GLN A 113 2.79 -12.95 5.26
CA GLN A 113 3.64 -13.15 6.44
C GLN A 113 5.07 -13.52 6.08
N ARG A 114 5.26 -14.21 4.95
CA ARG A 114 6.58 -14.51 4.40
C ARG A 114 7.32 -13.29 3.84
N LYS A 115 6.69 -12.11 3.70
CA LYS A 115 7.39 -10.92 3.17
C LYS A 115 8.40 -10.37 4.17
N ILE A 116 9.68 -10.52 3.85
CA ILE A 116 10.80 -10.05 4.66
C ILE A 116 11.39 -8.76 4.06
N GLY A 117 11.49 -7.73 4.89
CA GLY A 117 11.98 -6.41 4.49
C GLY A 117 13.45 -6.17 4.85
N VAL A 118 13.95 -6.84 5.89
CA VAL A 118 15.32 -6.73 6.39
C VAL A 118 15.74 -8.05 7.04
N MET A 119 16.99 -8.44 6.86
CA MET A 119 17.63 -9.48 7.66
C MET A 119 18.92 -8.92 8.26
N PHE A 120 19.31 -9.46 9.41
CA PHE A 120 20.48 -9.02 10.15
C PHE A 120 21.14 -10.21 10.84
N GLU A 121 22.47 -10.28 10.76
CA GLU A 121 23.30 -11.21 11.52
C GLU A 121 23.95 -10.42 12.66
N GLY A 122 23.68 -10.83 13.90
CA GLY A 122 24.28 -10.23 15.09
C GLY A 122 25.75 -10.63 15.27
N GLN A 123 26.45 -9.96 16.18
CA GLN A 123 27.90 -10.18 16.37
C GLN A 123 28.30 -11.61 16.76
N ARG A 124 27.36 -12.42 17.26
CA ARG A 124 27.56 -13.82 17.65
C ARG A 124 27.10 -14.83 16.60
N GLY A 125 26.63 -14.38 15.44
CA GLY A 125 26.07 -15.22 14.37
C GLY A 125 24.56 -15.51 14.51
N ASP A 126 23.89 -14.89 15.49
CA ASP A 126 22.43 -14.98 15.64
C ASP A 126 21.72 -14.29 14.47
N LEU A 127 20.68 -14.93 13.92
CA LEU A 127 19.98 -14.43 12.74
C LEU A 127 18.62 -13.85 13.08
N PHE A 128 18.37 -12.65 12.56
CA PHE A 128 17.13 -11.90 12.73
C PHE A 128 16.49 -11.57 11.38
N ALA A 129 15.16 -11.63 11.34
CA ALA A 129 14.37 -11.24 10.18
C ALA A 129 13.28 -10.25 10.59
N GLY A 130 13.24 -9.11 9.89
CA GLY A 130 12.20 -8.12 10.02
C GLY A 130 11.20 -8.24 8.88
N GLY A 131 9.98 -8.65 9.22
CA GLY A 131 8.90 -8.87 8.27
C GLY A 131 7.85 -7.76 8.25
N LEU A 132 6.85 -7.97 7.41
CA LEU A 132 5.67 -7.11 7.36
C LEU A 132 4.84 -7.10 8.67
N PHE A 133 4.85 -8.20 9.42
CA PHE A 133 4.01 -8.38 10.61
C PHE A 133 4.79 -8.54 11.92
N GLY A 134 6.11 -8.49 11.91
CA GLY A 134 6.86 -8.64 13.15
C GLY A 134 8.34 -8.89 12.95
N LEU A 135 9.01 -9.06 14.07
CA LEU A 135 10.42 -9.42 14.21
C LEU A 135 10.52 -10.91 14.52
N TYR A 136 11.48 -11.59 13.89
CA TYR A 136 11.72 -13.01 14.09
C TYR A 136 13.21 -13.25 14.39
N HIS A 137 13.48 -14.28 15.19
CA HIS A 137 14.82 -14.78 15.48
C HIS A 137 14.91 -16.27 15.15
N LEU A 138 16.02 -16.69 14.55
CA LEU A 138 16.23 -18.10 14.24
C LEU A 138 16.65 -18.88 15.49
N ASN A 139 15.80 -19.79 15.94
CA ASN A 139 16.18 -20.78 16.93
C ASN A 139 17.02 -21.87 16.26
N THR A 140 18.33 -21.87 16.52
CA THR A 140 19.29 -22.80 15.92
C THR A 140 19.11 -24.24 16.38
N GLU A 141 18.60 -24.48 17.59
CA GLU A 141 18.30 -25.83 18.09
C GLU A 141 17.09 -26.44 17.35
N LYS A 142 16.04 -25.65 17.13
CA LYS A 142 14.82 -26.09 16.44
C LYS A 142 14.88 -25.97 14.92
N GLN A 143 15.89 -25.27 14.40
CA GLN A 143 15.98 -24.87 12.98
C GLN A 143 14.70 -24.19 12.50
N ALA A 144 14.15 -23.30 13.33
CA ALA A 144 12.89 -22.62 13.07
C ALA A 144 12.91 -21.17 13.58
N TRP A 145 12.28 -20.27 12.83
CA TRP A 145 12.08 -18.88 13.19
C TRP A 145 11.00 -18.75 14.27
N GLU A 146 11.30 -17.99 15.31
CA GLU A 146 10.40 -17.69 16.41
C GLU A 146 10.10 -16.18 16.43
N GLU A 147 8.82 -15.82 16.56
CA GLU A 147 8.40 -14.42 16.64
C GLU A 147 8.83 -13.79 17.97
N ILE A 148 9.38 -12.58 17.88
CA ILE A 148 9.73 -11.76 19.03
C ILE A 148 8.62 -10.74 19.26
N ASN A 149 8.02 -10.78 20.45
CA ASN A 149 7.01 -9.80 20.86
C ASN A 149 7.66 -8.46 21.17
N LEU A 150 7.20 -7.41 20.49
CA LEU A 150 7.58 -6.03 20.76
C LEU A 150 6.62 -5.39 21.78
N PRO A 151 7.07 -4.40 22.58
CA PRO A 151 6.24 -3.79 23.64
C PRO A 151 4.93 -3.16 23.15
N THR A 152 4.92 -2.63 21.93
CA THR A 152 3.75 -1.98 21.33
C THR A 152 2.90 -2.92 20.47
N GLY A 153 3.25 -4.21 20.42
CA GLY A 153 2.64 -5.20 19.55
C GLY A 153 3.31 -5.30 18.17
N PRO A 154 2.73 -6.09 17.24
CA PRO A 154 3.34 -6.36 15.94
C PRO A 154 3.38 -5.11 15.05
N GLU A 155 4.58 -4.77 14.58
CA GLU A 155 4.83 -3.71 13.60
C GLU A 155 5.59 -4.25 12.38
N ARG A 156 5.44 -3.57 11.24
CA ARG A 156 6.34 -3.79 10.10
C ARG A 156 7.73 -3.31 10.49
N ILE A 157 8.72 -4.18 10.32
CA ILE A 157 10.11 -3.87 10.62
C ILE A 157 10.81 -3.34 9.37
N TYR A 158 11.55 -2.25 9.53
CA TYR A 158 12.26 -1.55 8.45
C TYR A 158 13.77 -1.61 8.59
N SER A 159 14.30 -1.66 9.81
CA SER A 159 15.74 -1.75 10.05
C SER A 159 16.03 -2.51 11.33
N ILE A 160 17.15 -3.22 11.33
CA ILE A 160 17.73 -3.91 12.47
C ILE A 160 19.22 -3.58 12.44
N LEU A 161 19.78 -3.19 13.58
CA LEU A 161 21.22 -2.94 13.70
C LEU A 161 21.69 -3.23 15.12
N GLU A 162 22.98 -3.48 15.24
CA GLU A 162 23.68 -3.64 16.52
C GLU A 162 24.89 -2.71 16.52
N ASN A 163 25.10 -1.98 17.61
CA ASN A 163 26.25 -1.09 17.79
C ASN A 163 26.72 -1.14 19.26
N ARG A 164 27.66 -0.26 19.62
CA ARG A 164 28.19 -0.17 21.00
C ARG A 164 27.15 0.15 22.09
N MET A 165 25.99 0.71 21.71
CA MET A 165 24.90 1.06 22.62
C MET A 165 23.89 -0.09 22.79
N GLY A 166 23.96 -1.12 21.96
CA GLY A 166 23.12 -2.31 22.03
C GLY A 166 22.44 -2.65 20.71
N PHE A 167 21.29 -3.31 20.81
CA PHE A 167 20.53 -3.83 19.68
C PHE A 167 19.27 -3.01 19.42
N PHE A 168 19.12 -2.54 18.19
CA PHE A 168 18.04 -1.63 17.79
C PHE A 168 17.19 -2.23 16.68
N VAL A 169 15.87 -2.07 16.82
CA VAL A 169 14.89 -2.49 15.82
C VAL A 169 13.98 -1.30 15.51
N MET A 170 13.91 -0.90 14.25
CA MET A 170 13.01 0.17 13.80
C MET A 170 11.74 -0.44 13.18
N GLY A 171 10.61 -0.19 13.83
CA GLY A 171 9.27 -0.42 13.31
C GLY A 171 8.79 0.71 12.41
N ARG A 172 7.47 0.78 12.20
CA ARG A 172 6.84 1.86 11.40
C ARG A 172 6.59 3.11 12.23
N ASN A 173 6.39 2.94 13.54
CA ASN A 173 6.00 4.00 14.46
C ASN A 173 7.02 4.24 15.57
N HIS A 174 7.76 3.19 15.95
CA HIS A 174 8.68 3.21 17.09
C HIS A 174 10.06 2.65 16.72
N ILE A 175 11.08 3.09 17.47
CA ILE A 175 12.37 2.41 17.57
C ILE A 175 12.36 1.66 18.89
N PHE A 176 12.83 0.42 18.86
CA PHE A 176 12.98 -0.44 20.04
C PHE A 176 14.46 -0.68 20.30
N HIS A 177 14.82 -0.71 21.58
CA HIS A 177 16.18 -0.94 22.04
C HIS A 177 16.21 -2.04 23.11
N THR A 178 17.28 -2.82 23.11
CA THR A 178 17.63 -3.78 24.18
C THR A 178 19.16 -3.81 24.28
N GLU A 179 19.70 -4.20 25.44
CA GLU A 179 21.15 -4.14 25.70
C GLU A 179 21.98 -4.95 24.70
N ASN A 180 21.48 -6.10 24.25
CA ASN A 180 22.18 -7.01 23.34
C ASN A 180 21.19 -7.87 22.54
N SER A 181 21.69 -8.56 21.52
CA SER A 181 20.93 -9.45 20.66
C SER A 181 20.67 -10.84 21.26
N ILE A 182 20.72 -11.02 22.59
CA ILE A 182 20.64 -12.35 23.24
C ILE A 182 19.31 -12.50 23.97
N ALA A 183 18.65 -13.65 23.78
CA ALA A 183 17.43 -13.98 24.50
C ALA A 183 17.70 -14.23 26.00
N PRO A 184 16.81 -13.82 26.92
CA PRO A 184 15.52 -13.18 26.67
C PRO A 184 15.65 -11.70 26.32
N TYR A 185 14.96 -11.27 25.26
CA TYR A 185 14.95 -9.88 24.83
C TYR A 185 14.09 -9.01 25.76
N ARG A 186 14.62 -7.86 26.17
CA ARG A 186 13.90 -6.86 26.96
C ARG A 186 13.86 -5.56 26.18
N PHE A 187 13.00 -5.55 25.16
CA PHE A 187 12.82 -4.37 24.33
C PHE A 187 12.13 -3.25 25.11
N GLU A 188 12.67 -2.05 25.00
CA GLU A 188 12.08 -0.81 25.46
C GLU A 188 11.85 0.10 24.25
N VAL A 189 10.83 0.96 24.34
CA VAL A 189 10.56 1.94 23.28
C VAL A 189 11.49 3.12 23.48
N VAL A 190 12.25 3.46 22.44
CA VAL A 190 13.09 4.66 22.44
C VAL A 190 12.19 5.90 22.32
N GLU A 191 12.26 6.79 23.31
CA GLU A 191 11.52 8.05 23.30
C GLU A 191 12.19 9.08 22.39
N LEU A 192 11.67 9.25 21.18
CA LEU A 192 12.14 10.27 20.24
C LEU A 192 11.46 11.62 20.51
N LYS A 193 12.27 12.67 20.70
CA LYS A 193 11.78 14.05 20.69
C LYS A 193 11.18 14.42 19.33
N GLU A 194 10.29 15.41 19.33
CA GLU A 194 9.70 15.93 18.09
C GLU A 194 10.79 16.42 17.13
N PRO A 195 10.74 16.08 15.83
CA PRO A 195 11.77 16.51 14.90
C PRO A 195 11.81 18.03 14.73
N GLU A 196 12.95 18.54 14.27
CA GLU A 196 13.06 19.92 13.82
C GLU A 196 11.98 20.24 12.78
N ASN A 197 11.40 21.44 12.85
CA ASN A 197 10.31 21.90 11.98
C ASN A 197 9.01 21.09 12.07
N TYR A 198 8.75 20.40 13.18
CA TYR A 198 7.47 19.73 13.40
C TYR A 198 6.33 20.76 13.53
N ASP A 199 5.36 20.70 12.61
CA ASP A 199 4.23 21.63 12.54
C ASP A 199 2.92 21.05 13.11
N ASN A 200 2.99 19.87 13.74
CA ASN A 200 1.85 19.12 14.27
C ASN A 200 0.70 18.91 13.26
N LYS A 201 1.02 18.87 11.96
CA LYS A 201 0.06 18.58 10.88
C LYS A 201 0.29 17.20 10.29
N VAL A 202 -0.73 16.72 9.58
CA VAL A 202 -0.71 15.45 8.84
C VAL A 202 -0.95 15.70 7.36
N GLY A 203 -0.46 14.80 6.51
CA GLY A 203 -0.67 14.88 5.06
C GLY A 203 -2.16 14.76 4.71
N LEU A 204 -2.63 15.58 3.76
CA LEU A 204 -4.02 15.50 3.28
C LEU A 204 -4.29 14.17 2.56
N PHE A 205 -3.30 13.64 1.84
CA PHE A 205 -3.33 12.28 1.31
C PHE A 205 -3.58 11.23 2.40
N GLN A 206 -2.81 11.27 3.50
CA GLN A 206 -2.97 10.34 4.62
C GLN A 206 -4.35 10.48 5.27
N THR A 207 -4.83 11.72 5.41
CA THR A 207 -6.17 12.01 5.94
C THR A 207 -7.25 11.39 5.07
N PHE A 208 -7.20 11.58 3.76
CA PHE A 208 -8.17 10.99 2.82
C PHE A 208 -8.07 9.46 2.80
N TRP A 209 -6.86 8.91 2.94
CA TRP A 209 -6.62 7.48 2.98
C TRP A 209 -7.26 6.85 4.22
N GLN A 210 -7.05 7.45 5.40
CA GLN A 210 -7.66 6.99 6.66
C GLN A 210 -9.18 7.15 6.70
N ILE A 211 -9.73 8.18 6.05
CA ILE A 211 -11.20 8.32 5.92
C ILE A 211 -11.74 7.25 4.96
N HIS A 212 -11.05 6.96 3.87
CA HIS A 212 -11.52 6.04 2.84
C HIS A 212 -11.53 4.57 3.30
N ASN A 213 -10.48 4.12 4.00
CA ASN A 213 -10.43 2.76 4.57
C ASN A 213 -11.13 2.65 5.93
N GLY A 214 -11.42 3.78 6.58
CA GLY A 214 -12.06 3.83 7.89
C GLY A 214 -11.08 3.74 9.08
N ASP A 215 -9.76 3.68 8.83
CA ASP A 215 -8.73 3.60 9.86
C ASP A 215 -8.68 4.84 10.75
N ILE A 216 -9.27 5.96 10.32
CA ILE A 216 -9.36 7.19 11.09
C ILE A 216 -9.93 6.98 12.50
N ILE A 217 -10.81 6.00 12.71
CA ILE A 217 -11.33 5.62 14.04
C ILE A 217 -11.08 4.12 14.34
N GLY A 218 -10.03 3.55 13.73
CA GLY A 218 -9.62 2.16 13.93
C GLY A 218 -10.64 1.13 13.41
N MET A 219 -10.76 0.01 14.13
CA MET A 219 -11.58 -1.14 13.70
C MET A 219 -13.06 -0.77 13.48
N THR A 220 -13.63 0.11 14.31
CA THR A 220 -15.02 0.56 14.15
C THR A 220 -15.24 1.25 12.80
N GLY A 221 -14.29 2.08 12.37
CA GLY A 221 -14.40 2.80 11.10
C GLY A 221 -14.20 1.87 9.90
N ARG A 222 -13.31 0.88 9.99
CA ARG A 222 -13.19 -0.19 8.98
C ARG A 222 -14.53 -0.91 8.77
N ILE A 223 -15.21 -1.30 9.86
CA ILE A 223 -16.53 -1.95 9.81
C ILE A 223 -17.57 -1.02 9.15
N ILE A 224 -17.55 0.29 9.45
CA ILE A 224 -18.44 1.25 8.78
C ILE A 224 -18.18 1.27 7.27
N MET A 225 -16.91 1.27 6.83
CA MET A 225 -16.57 1.25 5.41
C MET A 225 -16.93 -0.09 4.74
N ASP A 226 -16.88 -1.20 5.46
CA ASP A 226 -17.39 -2.48 4.94
C ASP A 226 -18.90 -2.44 4.74
N ILE A 227 -19.65 -1.82 5.67
CA ILE A 227 -21.10 -1.59 5.50
C ILE A 227 -21.34 -0.69 4.27
N VAL A 228 -20.52 0.34 4.05
CA VAL A 228 -20.59 1.19 2.84
C VAL A 228 -20.34 0.36 1.57
N ALA A 229 -19.35 -0.53 1.57
CA ALA A 229 -19.07 -1.44 0.46
C ALA A 229 -20.27 -2.37 0.20
N LEU A 230 -20.86 -2.96 1.25
CA LEU A 230 -22.07 -3.78 1.15
C LEU A 230 -23.28 -2.98 0.63
N LEU A 231 -23.41 -1.72 1.01
CA LEU A 231 -24.43 -0.81 0.47
C LEU A 231 -24.22 -0.58 -1.04
N PHE A 232 -22.99 -0.34 -1.50
CA PHE A 232 -22.69 -0.23 -2.94
C PHE A 232 -23.07 -1.50 -3.69
N ILE A 233 -22.74 -2.69 -3.16
CA ILE A 233 -23.13 -3.98 -3.75
C ILE A 233 -24.66 -4.07 -3.81
N PHE A 234 -25.34 -3.81 -2.69
CA PHE A 234 -26.80 -3.87 -2.62
C PHE A 234 -27.47 -2.93 -3.63
N LEU A 235 -27.06 -1.66 -3.69
CA LEU A 235 -27.60 -0.66 -4.61
C LEU A 235 -27.36 -1.08 -6.07
N THR A 236 -26.20 -1.64 -6.36
CA THR A 236 -25.83 -2.10 -7.70
C THR A 236 -26.67 -3.30 -8.14
N LEU A 237 -26.75 -4.35 -7.31
CA LEU A 237 -27.50 -5.57 -7.61
C LEU A 237 -29.01 -5.29 -7.73
N THR A 238 -29.55 -4.46 -6.83
CA THR A 238 -30.97 -4.04 -6.90
C THR A 238 -31.25 -3.18 -8.13
N GLY A 239 -30.30 -2.32 -8.53
CA GLY A 239 -30.36 -1.55 -9.78
C GLY A 239 -30.41 -2.44 -11.03
N ILE A 240 -29.53 -3.45 -11.13
CA ILE A 240 -29.55 -4.45 -12.20
C ILE A 240 -30.88 -5.22 -12.20
N TYR A 241 -31.34 -5.66 -11.03
CA TYR A 241 -32.61 -6.37 -10.89
C TYR A 241 -33.79 -5.52 -11.40
N HIS A 242 -33.83 -4.22 -11.11
CA HIS A 242 -34.85 -3.31 -11.64
C HIS A 242 -34.85 -3.17 -13.15
N TRP A 243 -33.68 -3.33 -13.78
CA TRP A 243 -33.57 -3.34 -15.23
C TRP A 243 -34.06 -4.65 -15.85
N VAL A 244 -33.71 -5.81 -15.28
CA VAL A 244 -34.07 -7.13 -15.81
C VAL A 244 -35.53 -7.53 -15.53
N ALA A 245 -36.05 -7.18 -14.36
CA ALA A 245 -37.36 -7.64 -13.88
C ALA A 245 -38.54 -7.32 -14.82
N PRO A 246 -38.68 -6.12 -15.44
CA PRO A 246 -39.76 -5.84 -16.39
C PRO A 246 -39.80 -6.78 -17.59
N ARG A 247 -38.63 -7.17 -18.13
CA ARG A 247 -38.54 -8.11 -19.27
C ARG A 247 -38.98 -9.50 -18.85
N ARG A 248 -38.51 -9.98 -17.69
CA ARG A 248 -38.92 -11.27 -17.11
C ARG A 248 -40.42 -11.31 -16.78
N MET A 249 -40.98 -10.23 -16.23
CA MET A 249 -42.42 -10.11 -15.97
C MET A 249 -43.24 -10.19 -17.27
N LYS A 250 -42.82 -9.47 -18.33
CA LYS A 250 -43.48 -9.52 -19.64
C LYS A 250 -43.45 -10.94 -20.21
N SER A 251 -42.30 -11.60 -20.19
CA SER A 251 -42.13 -12.97 -20.68
C SER A 251 -43.00 -13.98 -19.91
N ARG A 252 -43.03 -13.91 -18.57
CA ARG A 252 -43.89 -14.80 -17.76
C ARG A 252 -45.38 -14.54 -17.99
N ARG A 253 -45.79 -13.28 -18.11
CA ARG A 253 -47.16 -12.92 -18.45
C ARG A 253 -47.58 -13.48 -19.81
N LEU A 254 -46.71 -13.42 -20.81
CA LEU A 254 -46.95 -14.02 -22.14
C LEU A 254 -47.01 -15.56 -22.09
N ALA A 255 -46.28 -16.18 -21.17
CA ALA A 255 -46.27 -17.62 -20.96
C ALA A 255 -47.36 -18.09 -19.96
N ASN A 256 -48.32 -17.24 -19.56
CA ASN A 256 -49.33 -17.52 -18.53
C ASN A 256 -48.77 -18.08 -17.20
N LYS A 257 -47.53 -17.73 -16.84
CA LYS A 257 -46.87 -18.11 -15.58
C LYS A 257 -47.03 -17.01 -14.53
N ASP A 258 -47.09 -17.39 -13.25
CA ASP A 258 -47.14 -16.42 -12.14
C ASP A 258 -45.93 -15.45 -12.17
N TYR A 259 -46.26 -14.17 -12.13
CA TYR A 259 -45.32 -13.05 -12.11
C TYR A 259 -45.52 -12.13 -10.88
N GLU A 260 -46.51 -12.39 -10.02
CA GLU A 260 -46.82 -11.56 -8.84
C GLU A 260 -45.68 -11.61 -7.83
N ARG A 261 -44.98 -12.74 -7.68
CA ARG A 261 -43.74 -12.81 -6.89
C ARG A 261 -42.71 -11.79 -7.39
N ILE A 262 -42.41 -11.76 -8.69
CA ILE A 262 -41.42 -10.82 -9.28
C ILE A 262 -41.86 -9.37 -9.07
N LYS A 263 -43.16 -9.08 -9.23
CA LYS A 263 -43.73 -7.75 -9.02
C LYS A 263 -43.61 -7.29 -7.57
N ARG A 264 -43.92 -8.16 -6.59
CA ARG A 264 -43.78 -7.88 -5.15
C ARG A 264 -42.32 -7.61 -4.78
N TRP A 265 -41.40 -8.50 -5.19
CA TRP A 265 -39.98 -8.36 -4.95
C TRP A 265 -39.43 -7.07 -5.57
N LYS A 266 -39.78 -6.76 -6.83
CA LYS A 266 -39.42 -5.50 -7.49
C LYS A 266 -39.93 -4.26 -6.76
N ARG A 267 -41.11 -4.31 -6.14
CA ARG A 267 -41.61 -3.19 -5.34
C ARG A 267 -40.80 -3.03 -4.06
N GLY A 268 -40.56 -4.13 -3.34
CA GLY A 268 -39.79 -4.14 -2.08
C GLY A 268 -38.33 -3.70 -2.28
N THR A 269 -37.62 -4.31 -3.22
CA THR A 269 -36.21 -3.95 -3.49
C THR A 269 -36.07 -2.52 -3.97
N LYS A 270 -37.06 -1.97 -4.70
CA LYS A 270 -37.07 -0.56 -5.11
C LYS A 270 -37.18 0.38 -3.91
N ALA A 271 -38.08 0.05 -2.98
CA ALA A 271 -38.27 0.85 -1.79
C ALA A 271 -36.97 0.90 -0.96
N TRP A 272 -36.32 -0.25 -0.77
CA TRP A 272 -35.05 -0.33 -0.06
C TRP A 272 -33.88 0.33 -0.80
N HIS A 273 -33.76 0.15 -2.12
CA HIS A 273 -32.74 0.82 -2.94
C HIS A 273 -32.81 2.34 -2.76
N ASN A 274 -34.00 2.90 -2.87
CA ASN A 274 -34.23 4.33 -2.68
C ASN A 274 -33.96 4.78 -1.23
N LYS A 275 -34.52 4.05 -0.25
CA LYS A 275 -34.40 4.39 1.17
C LYS A 275 -32.94 4.40 1.63
N LEU A 276 -32.20 3.32 1.35
CA LEU A 276 -30.79 3.21 1.74
C LEU A 276 -29.91 4.18 0.95
N GLY A 277 -30.14 4.33 -0.36
CA GLY A 277 -29.42 5.30 -1.19
C GLY A 277 -29.57 6.74 -0.69
N ASN A 278 -30.74 7.10 -0.14
CA ASN A 278 -30.95 8.42 0.46
C ASN A 278 -30.39 8.54 1.88
N TRP A 279 -30.63 7.55 2.74
CA TRP A 279 -30.16 7.56 4.12
C TRP A 279 -28.65 7.67 4.21
N PHE A 280 -27.93 6.95 3.34
CA PHE A 280 -26.48 6.92 3.33
C PHE A 280 -25.86 7.77 2.21
N LEU A 281 -26.63 8.66 1.57
CA LEU A 281 -26.16 9.43 0.41
C LEU A 281 -24.85 10.18 0.67
N ILE A 282 -24.75 10.85 1.82
CA ILE A 282 -23.57 11.65 2.19
C ILE A 282 -22.36 10.74 2.38
N LEU A 283 -22.53 9.62 3.10
CA LEU A 283 -21.47 8.65 3.35
C LEU A 283 -20.95 8.03 2.04
N LEU A 284 -21.86 7.66 1.12
CA LEU A 284 -21.51 7.15 -0.21
C LEU A 284 -20.74 8.19 -1.04
N ILE A 285 -21.13 9.46 -0.97
CA ILE A 285 -20.42 10.56 -1.65
C ILE A 285 -19.03 10.77 -1.06
N ILE A 286 -18.90 10.82 0.28
CA ILE A 286 -17.60 10.98 0.95
C ILE A 286 -16.67 9.83 0.57
N SER A 287 -17.12 8.58 0.69
CA SER A 287 -16.33 7.39 0.32
C SER A 287 -15.88 7.43 -1.16
N THR A 288 -16.77 7.85 -2.07
CA THR A 288 -16.44 7.99 -3.49
C THR A 288 -15.40 9.10 -3.72
N LEU A 289 -15.60 10.27 -3.11
CA LEU A 289 -14.69 11.41 -3.27
C LEU A 289 -13.31 11.11 -2.70
N THR A 290 -13.23 10.60 -1.47
CA THR A 290 -11.94 10.26 -0.87
C THR A 290 -11.20 9.24 -1.73
N GLY A 291 -11.87 8.18 -2.21
CA GLY A 291 -11.28 7.19 -3.10
C GLY A 291 -10.76 7.77 -4.43
N MET A 292 -11.50 8.72 -5.03
CA MET A 292 -11.09 9.40 -6.26
C MET A 292 -9.78 10.18 -6.10
N PHE A 293 -9.64 10.90 -4.98
CA PHE A 293 -8.47 11.74 -4.70
C PHE A 293 -7.23 10.94 -4.29
N LEU A 294 -7.37 9.66 -3.93
CA LEU A 294 -6.22 8.76 -3.66
C LEU A 294 -5.53 8.26 -4.94
N ARG A 295 -5.94 8.71 -6.12
CA ARG A 295 -5.36 8.30 -7.40
C ARG A 295 -5.12 9.49 -8.33
N PRO A 296 -4.06 9.46 -9.17
CA PRO A 296 -3.85 10.48 -10.19
C PRO A 296 -5.03 10.56 -11.18
N PRO A 297 -5.31 11.75 -11.76
CA PRO A 297 -4.59 13.01 -11.55
C PRO A 297 -5.02 13.75 -10.26
N LEU A 298 -6.13 13.37 -9.63
CA LEU A 298 -6.68 14.09 -8.47
C LEU A 298 -5.76 14.05 -7.25
N LEU A 299 -4.98 12.97 -7.09
CA LEU A 299 -3.94 12.86 -6.06
C LEU A 299 -2.95 14.02 -6.07
N ILE A 300 -2.62 14.56 -7.24
CA ILE A 300 -1.66 15.68 -7.37
C ILE A 300 -2.14 16.90 -6.59
N ALA A 301 -3.45 17.14 -6.53
CA ALA A 301 -4.02 18.28 -5.81
C ALA A 301 -3.90 18.16 -4.29
N ILE A 302 -3.62 16.97 -3.75
CA ILE A 302 -3.56 16.73 -2.30
C ILE A 302 -2.23 16.15 -1.82
N ALA A 303 -1.32 15.78 -2.72
CA ALA A 303 -0.11 15.03 -2.41
C ALA A 303 0.84 15.79 -1.46
N SER A 304 1.07 17.08 -1.72
CA SER A 304 1.97 17.93 -0.92
C SER A 304 1.26 18.77 0.15
N SER A 305 -0.07 18.69 0.24
CA SER A 305 -0.86 19.47 1.18
C SER A 305 -0.84 18.85 2.58
N LYS A 306 -0.68 19.68 3.61
CA LYS A 306 -0.83 19.29 5.02
C LYS A 306 -2.04 19.97 5.66
N VAL A 307 -2.71 19.26 6.56
CA VAL A 307 -3.89 19.75 7.31
C VAL A 307 -3.74 19.47 8.80
N ALA A 308 -4.51 20.20 9.62
CA ALA A 308 -4.57 19.93 11.05
C ALA A 308 -5.04 18.50 11.33
N LYS A 309 -4.52 17.89 12.39
CA LYS A 309 -4.99 16.60 12.89
C LYS A 309 -6.48 16.69 13.25
N ILE A 310 -7.24 15.64 12.95
CA ILE A 310 -8.65 15.57 13.31
C ILE A 310 -8.75 15.07 14.75
N PRO A 311 -9.29 15.85 15.71
CA PRO A 311 -9.30 15.45 17.11
C PRO A 311 -10.01 14.13 17.37
N PHE A 312 -9.54 13.36 18.36
CA PHE A 312 -10.12 12.07 18.78
C PHE A 312 -10.10 10.99 17.68
N THR A 313 -9.13 11.06 16.77
CA THR A 313 -8.94 10.08 15.69
C THR A 313 -7.55 9.46 15.75
N HIS A 314 -7.31 8.41 14.97
CA HIS A 314 -5.99 7.80 14.84
C HIS A 314 -4.93 8.77 14.27
N LEU A 315 -5.34 9.85 13.60
CA LEU A 315 -4.44 10.93 13.16
C LEU A 315 -4.02 11.85 14.32
N ASP A 316 -4.78 11.89 15.41
CA ASP A 316 -4.51 12.67 16.61
C ASP A 316 -3.53 11.94 17.54
N ASN A 317 -2.40 11.51 16.97
CA ASN A 317 -1.39 10.75 17.69
C ASN A 317 -0.35 11.72 18.32
N PRO A 318 -0.01 11.57 19.62
CA PRO A 318 1.02 12.39 20.27
C PRO A 318 2.43 12.06 19.77
N ASN A 319 2.68 10.86 19.24
CA ASN A 319 3.97 10.48 18.66
C ASN A 319 4.18 11.20 17.31
N ALA A 320 5.11 12.15 17.27
CA ALA A 320 5.46 12.92 16.06
C ALA A 320 6.05 12.07 14.91
N TRP A 321 6.47 10.84 15.22
CA TRP A 321 7.07 9.87 14.30
C TRP A 321 6.09 8.78 13.85
N HIS A 322 4.86 8.82 14.34
CA HIS A 322 3.82 7.86 13.97
C HIS A 322 3.65 7.79 12.44
N ASP A 323 3.74 6.58 11.88
CA ASP A 323 3.69 6.30 10.45
C ASP A 323 4.84 6.88 9.59
N ARG A 324 5.95 7.34 10.18
CA ARG A 324 7.02 8.05 9.43
C ARG A 324 8.34 7.31 9.33
N LEU A 325 8.64 6.35 10.20
CA LEU A 325 9.94 5.67 10.23
C LEU A 325 10.10 4.68 9.06
N ARG A 326 11.21 4.75 8.32
CA ARG A 326 11.48 3.91 7.13
C ARG A 326 12.88 3.34 7.04
N ALA A 327 13.87 3.97 7.67
CA ALA A 327 15.24 3.47 7.71
C ALA A 327 15.96 4.00 8.96
N LEU A 328 16.79 3.16 9.56
CA LEU A 328 17.70 3.52 10.65
C LEU A 328 19.12 3.12 10.26
N PHE A 329 20.07 4.00 10.49
CA PHE A 329 21.49 3.70 10.32
C PHE A 329 22.29 4.41 11.42
N TYR A 330 23.37 3.79 11.90
CA TYR A 330 24.27 4.40 12.89
C TYR A 330 25.63 4.70 12.27
N ASP A 331 26.08 5.94 12.32
CA ASP A 331 27.42 6.34 11.88
C ASP A 331 28.38 6.42 13.08
N GLU A 332 29.13 5.34 13.31
CA GLU A 332 30.10 5.21 14.39
C GLU A 332 31.10 6.37 14.47
N ALA A 333 31.59 6.86 13.32
CA ALA A 333 32.61 7.91 13.26
C ALA A 333 32.07 9.26 13.76
N LYS A 334 30.75 9.48 13.65
CA LYS A 334 30.09 10.71 14.06
C LYS A 334 29.26 10.55 15.34
N SER A 335 29.08 9.32 15.80
CA SER A 335 28.26 8.99 16.98
C SER A 335 26.82 9.53 16.85
N ILE A 336 26.23 9.35 15.67
CA ILE A 336 24.86 9.78 15.36
C ILE A 336 24.06 8.66 14.68
N PHE A 337 22.76 8.66 14.92
CA PHE A 337 21.80 7.92 14.12
C PHE A 337 21.27 8.77 12.98
N LEU A 338 21.12 8.16 11.81
CA LEU A 338 20.38 8.69 10.67
C LEU A 338 19.00 8.03 10.66
N ILE A 339 17.94 8.83 10.73
CA ILE A 339 16.55 8.38 10.65
C ILE A 339 15.97 8.82 9.31
N GLY A 340 15.66 7.84 8.47
CA GLY A 340 15.01 8.03 7.19
C GLY A 340 13.49 8.01 7.30
N THR A 341 12.84 9.03 6.72
CA THR A 341 11.38 9.15 6.62
C THR A 341 10.95 9.48 5.19
N PRO A 342 9.65 9.38 4.82
CA PRO A 342 9.16 9.87 3.53
C PRO A 342 9.37 11.37 3.30
N ASP A 343 9.57 12.16 4.37
CA ASP A 343 9.73 13.62 4.30
C ASP A 343 11.20 14.07 4.31
N GLY A 344 12.14 13.14 4.42
CA GLY A 344 13.57 13.41 4.51
C GLY A 344 14.29 12.59 5.58
N ILE A 345 15.60 12.84 5.67
CA ILE A 345 16.54 12.20 6.60
C ILE A 345 16.88 13.18 7.72
N TYR A 346 16.89 12.67 8.94
CA TYR A 346 17.25 13.39 10.15
C TYR A 346 18.49 12.77 10.79
N SER A 347 19.26 13.57 11.53
CA SER A 347 20.28 13.08 12.46
C SER A 347 19.81 13.23 13.90
N VAL A 348 20.18 12.27 14.74
CA VAL A 348 19.97 12.33 16.19
C VAL A 348 21.21 11.78 16.89
N ASP A 349 21.48 12.26 18.10
CA ASP A 349 22.59 11.79 18.92
C ASP A 349 22.43 10.32 19.34
N GLU A 350 23.53 9.69 19.75
CA GLU A 350 23.57 8.26 20.10
C GLU A 350 22.63 7.85 21.24
N ASN A 351 22.21 8.78 22.11
CA ASN A 351 21.31 8.52 23.23
C ASN A 351 19.85 8.91 22.95
N PHE A 352 19.55 9.44 21.77
CA PHE A 352 18.23 9.97 21.40
C PHE A 352 17.71 11.09 22.33
N GLU A 353 18.60 11.76 23.05
CA GLU A 353 18.22 12.79 24.02
C GLU A 353 17.99 14.15 23.37
N LYS A 354 18.56 14.42 22.20
CA LYS A 354 18.42 15.70 21.51
C LYS A 354 17.31 15.65 20.48
N GLN A 355 16.92 16.85 20.06
CA GLN A 355 15.99 17.00 18.95
C GLN A 355 16.60 16.40 17.67
N ALA A 356 15.81 15.64 16.91
CA ALA A 356 16.27 15.15 15.61
C ALA A 356 16.42 16.32 14.63
N HIS A 357 17.64 16.53 14.15
CA HIS A 357 18.02 17.63 13.27
C HIS A 357 17.76 17.26 11.81
N TYR A 358 17.12 18.16 11.07
CA TYR A 358 16.85 17.94 9.65
C TYR A 358 18.10 18.27 8.82
N PHE A 359 18.55 17.35 7.98
CA PHE A 359 19.66 17.66 7.08
C PHE A 359 19.21 18.72 6.06
N LYS A 360 19.96 19.83 5.96
CA LYS A 360 19.67 20.91 5.02
C LYS A 360 19.68 20.42 3.57
N HIS A 361 20.64 19.55 3.24
CA HIS A 361 20.77 18.93 1.93
C HIS A 361 20.24 17.50 2.00
N GLN A 362 19.15 17.23 1.29
CA GLN A 362 18.44 15.95 1.34
C GLN A 362 18.74 15.09 0.11
N ALA A 363 18.83 13.78 0.32
CA ALA A 363 18.82 12.82 -0.78
C ALA A 363 17.42 12.75 -1.42
N PRO A 364 17.31 12.42 -2.71
CA PRO A 364 16.03 12.18 -3.34
C PRO A 364 15.28 11.00 -2.71
N ILE A 365 14.13 11.31 -2.07
CA ILE A 365 13.30 10.33 -1.39
C ILE A 365 11.88 10.33 -1.95
N SER A 366 11.35 9.14 -2.19
CA SER A 366 9.95 8.97 -2.60
C SER A 366 9.03 8.92 -1.39
N VAL A 367 7.75 9.24 -1.59
CA VAL A 367 6.68 9.00 -0.58
C VAL A 367 6.56 7.53 -0.16
N MET A 368 7.08 6.59 -0.96
CA MET A 368 7.11 5.16 -0.66
C MET A 368 8.23 4.79 0.33
N GLY A 369 9.09 5.75 0.68
CA GLY A 369 10.14 5.62 1.68
C GLY A 369 11.51 5.31 1.09
N ILE A 370 12.41 4.90 2.00
CA ILE A 370 13.81 4.57 1.75
C ILE A 370 13.95 3.05 1.79
N ASN A 371 14.60 2.51 0.79
CA ASN A 371 14.81 1.09 0.58
C ASN A 371 16.26 0.66 0.82
N GLN A 372 17.20 1.60 0.81
CA GLN A 372 18.61 1.39 1.10
C GLN A 372 19.13 2.62 1.84
N LEU A 373 19.81 2.43 2.97
CA LEU A 373 20.54 3.47 3.67
C LEU A 373 21.80 2.84 4.29
N SER A 374 22.97 3.23 3.80
CA SER A 374 24.25 2.71 4.31
C SER A 374 25.37 3.72 4.11
N LYS A 375 26.43 3.64 4.92
CA LYS A 375 27.64 4.44 4.73
C LYS A 375 28.43 3.95 3.51
N LEU A 376 28.92 4.88 2.68
CA LEU A 376 29.87 4.59 1.59
C LEU A 376 31.30 4.93 2.00
N ASN A 377 31.47 6.09 2.64
CA ASN A 377 32.74 6.55 3.18
C ASN A 377 32.48 7.58 4.30
N GLU A 378 33.51 8.27 4.77
CA GLU A 378 33.39 9.22 5.89
C GLU A 378 32.43 10.39 5.66
N LYS A 379 32.14 10.77 4.41
CA LYS A 379 31.28 11.91 4.10
C LYS A 379 29.98 11.52 3.40
N GLU A 380 29.96 10.37 2.75
CA GLU A 380 28.89 9.98 1.83
C GLU A 380 28.13 8.75 2.31
N TYR A 381 26.82 8.79 2.07
CA TYR A 381 25.90 7.68 2.30
C TYR A 381 25.26 7.25 0.97
N LEU A 382 24.93 5.97 0.87
CA LEU A 382 24.13 5.41 -0.22
C LEU A 382 22.66 5.43 0.21
N VAL A 383 21.83 6.14 -0.56
CA VAL A 383 20.38 6.25 -0.31
C VAL A 383 19.64 5.73 -1.53
N GLY A 384 18.82 4.70 -1.36
CA GLY A 384 18.04 4.10 -2.44
C GLY A 384 16.55 4.08 -2.16
N GLY A 385 15.74 4.20 -3.21
CA GLY A 385 14.29 4.18 -3.13
C GLY A 385 13.65 4.21 -4.53
N PHE A 386 12.36 4.49 -4.60
CA PHE A 386 11.64 4.48 -5.89
C PHE A 386 11.94 5.70 -6.79
N LEU A 387 12.80 6.62 -6.33
CA LEU A 387 13.37 7.67 -7.17
C LEU A 387 14.71 7.28 -7.80
N GLY A 388 15.40 6.26 -7.29
CA GLY A 388 16.74 5.88 -7.78
C GLY A 388 17.64 5.39 -6.65
N LEU A 389 18.94 5.37 -6.93
CA LEU A 389 20.00 5.07 -5.99
C LEU A 389 21.01 6.21 -6.05
N PHE A 390 21.29 6.84 -4.92
CA PHE A 390 22.04 8.09 -4.87
C PHE A 390 23.19 7.98 -3.89
N ARG A 391 24.34 8.50 -4.31
CA ARG A 391 25.44 8.86 -3.42
C ARG A 391 25.14 10.26 -2.89
N TRP A 392 24.95 10.37 -1.58
CA TRP A 392 24.49 11.59 -0.93
C TRP A 392 25.49 12.02 0.13
N ASN A 393 25.96 13.27 0.01
CA ASN A 393 26.76 13.94 1.01
C ASN A 393 25.92 15.04 1.69
N PRO A 394 25.48 14.83 2.95
CA PRO A 394 24.66 15.81 3.65
C PRO A 394 25.37 17.14 3.96
N PHE A 395 26.70 17.19 3.91
CA PHE A 395 27.48 18.30 4.47
C PHE A 395 27.81 19.39 3.43
N ASP A 396 28.16 18.99 2.21
CA ASP A 396 28.38 19.92 1.08
C ASP A 396 27.19 19.95 0.11
N GLY A 397 26.24 19.02 0.27
CA GLY A 397 25.03 18.94 -0.53
C GLY A 397 25.20 18.29 -1.89
N GLU A 398 26.37 17.69 -2.17
CA GLU A 398 26.56 16.90 -3.38
C GLU A 398 25.66 15.66 -3.36
N THR A 399 24.91 15.48 -4.44
CA THR A 399 24.14 14.27 -4.70
C THR A 399 24.40 13.82 -6.13
N ILE A 400 24.79 12.55 -6.27
CA ILE A 400 25.08 11.91 -7.56
C ILE A 400 24.17 10.70 -7.72
N ASP A 401 23.53 10.58 -8.88
CA ASP A 401 22.85 9.33 -9.24
C ASP A 401 23.89 8.23 -9.38
N TYR A 402 23.83 7.24 -8.50
CA TYR A 402 24.82 6.18 -8.39
C TYR A 402 24.73 5.16 -9.55
N ILE A 403 23.60 5.15 -10.28
CA ILE A 403 23.39 4.28 -11.45
C ILE A 403 23.87 4.97 -12.72
N THR A 404 23.52 6.24 -12.93
CA THR A 404 23.81 6.97 -14.18
C THR A 404 25.11 7.79 -14.11
N GLY A 405 25.57 8.15 -12.92
CA GLY A 405 26.68 9.07 -12.70
C GLY A 405 26.29 10.55 -12.86
N GLU A 406 25.01 10.87 -13.02
CA GLU A 406 24.52 12.24 -13.14
C GLU A 406 24.75 13.02 -11.85
N THR A 407 25.34 14.21 -11.96
CA THR A 407 25.66 15.09 -10.83
C THR A 407 24.64 16.24 -10.73
N GLY A 408 24.60 16.91 -9.59
CA GLY A 408 23.71 18.05 -9.39
C GLY A 408 22.24 17.65 -9.25
N VAL A 409 21.97 16.41 -8.83
CA VAL A 409 20.62 15.92 -8.58
C VAL A 409 20.04 16.68 -7.38
N VAL A 410 18.91 17.36 -7.58
CA VAL A 410 18.20 18.09 -6.51
C VAL A 410 16.90 17.37 -6.19
N TRP A 411 16.66 17.13 -4.91
CA TRP A 411 15.37 16.60 -4.48
C TRP A 411 14.30 17.69 -4.50
N ASP A 412 13.27 17.48 -5.33
CA ASP A 412 12.03 18.25 -5.28
C ASP A 412 10.91 17.37 -4.73
N PRO A 413 10.38 17.64 -3.52
CA PRO A 413 9.29 16.87 -2.92
C PRO A 413 7.97 17.00 -3.70
N ASN A 414 7.85 17.97 -4.62
CA ASN A 414 6.67 18.14 -5.49
C ASN A 414 6.83 17.47 -6.86
N ALA A 415 8.01 16.93 -7.17
CA ALA A 415 8.25 16.25 -8.44
C ALA A 415 7.49 14.91 -8.53
N LYS A 416 7.56 14.27 -9.70
CA LYS A 416 6.95 12.96 -9.93
C LYS A 416 7.48 11.97 -8.87
N PRO A 417 6.59 11.27 -8.12
CA PRO A 417 7.01 10.48 -6.96
C PRO A 417 7.73 9.16 -7.31
N LEU A 418 7.88 8.84 -8.60
CA LEU A 418 8.47 7.60 -9.12
C LEU A 418 9.35 7.93 -10.33
N SER A 419 10.57 7.40 -10.36
CA SER A 419 11.48 7.48 -11.52
C SER A 419 11.40 6.23 -12.40
N ASP A 420 12.22 6.17 -13.45
CA ASP A 420 12.35 4.98 -14.30
C ASP A 420 13.22 3.89 -13.66
N LYS A 421 14.01 4.24 -12.63
CA LYS A 421 14.86 3.34 -11.84
C LYS A 421 14.29 3.22 -10.43
N MET A 422 13.32 2.33 -10.26
CA MET A 422 12.58 2.14 -9.01
C MET A 422 13.31 1.14 -8.10
N VAL A 423 14.29 1.61 -7.35
CA VAL A 423 15.16 0.74 -6.54
C VAL A 423 14.39 0.21 -5.33
N GLY A 424 14.03 -1.08 -5.41
CA GLY A 424 13.40 -1.84 -4.34
C GLY A 424 14.40 -2.35 -3.30
N GLY A 425 15.66 -2.49 -3.68
CA GLY A 425 16.71 -3.02 -2.82
C GLY A 425 18.10 -2.99 -3.46
N TYR A 426 19.12 -3.37 -2.69
CA TYR A 426 20.52 -3.30 -3.10
C TYR A 426 21.33 -4.42 -2.45
N PHE A 427 22.35 -4.91 -3.16
CA PHE A 427 23.29 -5.91 -2.66
C PHE A 427 24.67 -5.70 -3.29
N LYS A 428 25.72 -5.88 -2.48
CA LYS A 428 27.12 -5.82 -2.91
C LYS A 428 27.83 -7.13 -2.56
N LYS A 429 28.34 -7.81 -3.57
CA LYS A 429 29.20 -9.00 -3.43
C LYS A 429 30.58 -8.60 -2.88
N ALA A 430 31.24 -9.53 -2.20
CA ALA A 430 32.61 -9.35 -1.70
C ALA A 430 33.64 -9.06 -2.81
N ASN A 431 33.41 -9.55 -4.03
CA ASN A 431 34.25 -9.27 -5.20
C ASN A 431 34.06 -7.85 -5.78
N GLY A 432 33.20 -7.03 -5.18
CA GLY A 432 32.93 -5.66 -5.61
C GLY A 432 31.82 -5.50 -6.65
N ASN A 433 31.16 -6.59 -7.08
CA ASN A 433 29.98 -6.50 -7.94
C ASN A 433 28.76 -6.01 -7.14
N GLU A 434 28.07 -5.03 -7.70
CA GLU A 434 26.95 -4.36 -7.05
C GLU A 434 25.68 -4.51 -7.89
N TYR A 435 24.60 -4.89 -7.23
CA TYR A 435 23.29 -5.11 -7.83
C TYR A 435 22.27 -4.23 -7.13
N TYR A 436 21.38 -3.62 -7.91
CA TYR A 436 20.15 -3.04 -7.42
C TYR A 436 18.97 -3.87 -7.94
N PHE A 437 17.95 -4.01 -7.11
CA PHE A 437 16.74 -4.74 -7.45
C PHE A 437 15.65 -3.74 -7.85
N ASP A 438 15.52 -3.51 -9.15
CA ASP A 438 14.52 -2.60 -9.71
C ASP A 438 13.12 -3.21 -9.65
N PHE A 439 12.11 -2.40 -9.33
CA PHE A 439 10.73 -2.90 -9.23
C PHE A 439 10.21 -3.42 -10.58
N ASN A 440 10.59 -2.84 -11.72
CA ASN A 440 10.08 -3.23 -13.02
C ASN A 440 10.97 -4.28 -13.70
N ASN A 441 12.29 -4.05 -13.67
CA ASN A 441 13.28 -4.84 -14.40
C ASN A 441 13.95 -5.92 -13.54
N GLY A 442 13.82 -5.82 -12.21
CA GLY A 442 14.40 -6.76 -11.26
C GLY A 442 15.91 -6.58 -11.06
N ALA A 443 16.63 -7.67 -10.83
CA ALA A 443 18.05 -7.67 -10.48
C ALA A 443 18.90 -7.11 -11.62
N THR A 444 19.57 -5.99 -11.37
CA THR A 444 20.40 -5.29 -12.35
C THR A 444 21.75 -4.96 -11.75
N ASN A 445 22.83 -5.36 -12.42
CA ASN A 445 24.19 -4.99 -12.03
C ASN A 445 24.47 -3.53 -12.40
N ILE A 446 25.01 -2.74 -11.46
CA ILE A 446 25.27 -1.31 -11.65
C ILE A 446 26.24 -1.05 -12.82
N LYS A 447 27.24 -1.91 -12.99
CA LYS A 447 28.23 -1.77 -14.08
C LYS A 447 27.84 -2.57 -15.34
N HIS A 448 26.68 -3.24 -15.34
CA HIS A 448 26.19 -4.10 -16.42
C HIS A 448 27.19 -5.18 -16.86
N ARG A 449 27.98 -5.74 -15.93
CA ARG A 449 29.05 -6.72 -16.25
C ARG A 449 28.65 -8.17 -16.07
N GLU A 450 27.72 -8.44 -15.16
CA GLU A 450 27.32 -9.79 -14.76
C GLU A 450 25.81 -9.79 -14.50
N TYR A 451 25.12 -10.84 -14.92
CA TYR A 451 23.72 -11.04 -14.57
C TYR A 451 23.61 -11.58 -13.14
N PHE A 452 22.47 -11.35 -12.49
CA PHE A 452 22.15 -12.06 -11.26
C PHE A 452 21.56 -13.43 -11.63
N SER A 453 21.55 -14.38 -10.70
CA SER A 453 21.00 -15.71 -10.99
C SER A 453 19.51 -15.64 -11.37
N GLU A 454 19.07 -16.59 -12.18
CA GLU A 454 17.66 -16.69 -12.55
C GLU A 454 16.81 -17.21 -11.39
N MET A 455 15.51 -16.92 -11.43
CA MET A 455 14.56 -17.48 -10.48
C MET A 455 14.30 -18.94 -10.84
N THR A 456 14.49 -19.86 -9.89
CA THR A 456 14.19 -21.29 -10.11
C THR A 456 12.69 -21.53 -10.22
N GLU A 457 12.30 -22.64 -10.86
CA GLU A 457 10.89 -23.05 -10.97
C GLU A 457 10.24 -23.16 -9.59
N GLN A 458 10.95 -23.72 -8.61
CA GLN A 458 10.48 -23.80 -7.23
C GLN A 458 10.13 -22.43 -6.63
N VAL A 459 10.97 -21.41 -6.83
CA VAL A 459 10.68 -20.05 -6.32
C VAL A 459 9.43 -19.49 -7.00
N LEU A 460 9.24 -19.74 -8.31
CA LEU A 460 8.10 -19.25 -9.06
C LEU A 460 6.79 -19.90 -8.59
N GLU A 461 6.77 -21.23 -8.45
CA GLU A 461 5.61 -22.01 -8.01
C GLU A 461 5.20 -21.68 -6.56
N GLU A 462 6.17 -21.51 -5.67
CA GLU A 462 5.91 -21.25 -4.25
C GLU A 462 5.66 -19.77 -3.91
N SER A 463 5.62 -18.88 -4.92
CA SER A 463 5.46 -17.42 -4.75
C SER A 463 4.20 -16.83 -5.43
N PRO A 464 2.99 -17.30 -5.08
CA PRO A 464 1.76 -16.73 -5.63
C PRO A 464 1.52 -15.29 -5.14
N MET A 465 0.53 -14.62 -5.71
CA MET A 465 0.14 -13.27 -5.27
C MET A 465 -0.83 -13.36 -4.09
N SER A 466 -0.62 -12.61 -3.00
CA SER A 466 -1.60 -12.59 -1.90
C SER A 466 -2.95 -12.04 -2.37
N LEU A 467 -4.06 -12.55 -1.83
CA LEU A 467 -5.40 -12.06 -2.16
C LEU A 467 -5.54 -10.56 -1.84
N TRP A 468 -4.87 -10.09 -0.79
CA TRP A 468 -4.81 -8.66 -0.47
C TRP A 468 -4.13 -7.84 -1.57
N ASN A 469 -3.00 -8.30 -2.11
CA ASN A 469 -2.34 -7.63 -3.24
C ASN A 469 -3.23 -7.65 -4.48
N PHE A 470 -3.87 -8.78 -4.80
CA PHE A 470 -4.81 -8.89 -5.93
C PHE A 470 -6.00 -7.93 -5.77
N ALA A 471 -6.56 -7.87 -4.56
CA ALA A 471 -7.62 -6.92 -4.21
C ALA A 471 -7.13 -5.48 -4.38
N GLN A 472 -5.90 -5.16 -3.96
CA GLN A 472 -5.34 -3.84 -4.19
C GLN A 472 -5.21 -3.49 -5.68
N GLU A 473 -4.73 -4.40 -6.53
CA GLU A 473 -4.67 -4.18 -7.99
C GLU A 473 -6.05 -3.94 -8.60
N THR A 474 -7.05 -4.68 -8.11
CA THR A 474 -8.44 -4.56 -8.55
C THR A 474 -9.08 -3.24 -8.10
N HIS A 475 -8.96 -2.93 -6.81
CA HIS A 475 -9.54 -1.73 -6.19
C HIS A 475 -8.98 -0.44 -6.79
N THR A 476 -7.70 -0.48 -7.15
CA THR A 476 -6.97 0.68 -7.67
C THR A 476 -7.02 0.80 -9.18
N GLY A 477 -7.68 -0.16 -9.84
CA GLY A 477 -7.87 -0.20 -11.29
C GLY A 477 -6.63 -0.58 -12.09
N ARG A 478 -5.49 -0.85 -11.44
CA ARG A 478 -4.25 -1.28 -12.10
C ARG A 478 -4.42 -2.60 -12.84
N ILE A 479 -5.25 -3.50 -12.29
CA ILE A 479 -5.56 -4.77 -12.96
C ILE A 479 -6.17 -4.57 -14.35
N TYR A 480 -6.80 -3.43 -14.63
CA TYR A 480 -7.41 -3.14 -15.94
C TYR A 480 -6.43 -2.55 -16.96
N ARG A 481 -5.14 -2.46 -16.63
CA ARG A 481 -4.10 -1.98 -17.56
C ARG A 481 -4.05 -2.78 -18.85
N PHE A 482 -4.35 -4.08 -18.82
CA PHE A 482 -4.42 -4.90 -20.05
C PHE A 482 -5.50 -4.43 -21.02
N MET A 483 -6.58 -3.80 -20.53
CA MET A 483 -7.65 -3.27 -21.39
C MET A 483 -7.40 -1.84 -21.85
N PHE A 484 -6.81 -1.01 -20.98
CA PHE A 484 -6.75 0.45 -21.19
C PHE A 484 -5.34 1.00 -21.46
N GLY A 485 -4.31 0.16 -21.44
CA GLY A 485 -2.93 0.64 -21.57
C GLY A 485 -2.61 1.68 -20.49
N SER A 486 -1.86 2.73 -20.82
CA SER A 486 -1.54 3.83 -19.90
C SER A 486 -2.76 4.64 -19.43
N LEU A 487 -3.88 4.60 -20.15
CA LEU A 487 -5.12 5.30 -19.79
C LEU A 487 -5.80 4.70 -18.56
N TYR A 488 -5.34 3.54 -18.06
CA TYR A 488 -5.84 2.94 -16.81
C TYR A 488 -5.79 3.92 -15.63
N ILE A 489 -4.86 4.89 -15.64
CA ILE A 489 -4.72 5.90 -14.58
C ILE A 489 -6.01 6.72 -14.43
N LEU A 490 -6.74 6.95 -15.52
CA LEU A 490 -8.01 7.69 -15.49
C LEU A 490 -9.20 6.84 -15.03
N PHE A 491 -9.03 5.52 -14.92
CA PHE A 491 -10.13 4.60 -14.64
C PHE A 491 -10.83 4.89 -13.31
N ILE A 492 -10.06 5.10 -12.23
CA ILE A 492 -10.61 5.41 -10.90
C ILE A 492 -11.31 6.79 -10.88
N PRO A 493 -10.70 7.90 -11.33
CA PRO A 493 -11.39 9.19 -11.45
C PRO A 493 -12.68 9.11 -12.27
N LEU A 494 -12.67 8.46 -13.44
CA LEU A 494 -13.84 8.36 -14.31
C LEU A 494 -14.95 7.49 -13.70
N SER A 495 -14.58 6.38 -13.07
CA SER A 495 -15.54 5.53 -12.34
C SER A 495 -16.15 6.27 -11.17
N GLY A 496 -15.35 7.02 -10.41
CA GLY A 496 -15.83 7.84 -9.31
C GLY A 496 -16.78 8.96 -9.78
N MET A 497 -16.45 9.67 -10.87
CA MET A 497 -17.36 10.64 -11.49
C MET A 497 -18.69 10.00 -11.91
N ALA A 498 -18.64 8.79 -12.49
CA ALA A 498 -19.83 8.04 -12.85
C ALA A 498 -20.65 7.68 -11.61
N ILE A 499 -20.03 7.20 -10.53
CA ILE A 499 -20.70 6.88 -9.27
C ILE A 499 -21.35 8.12 -8.65
N LEU A 500 -20.63 9.25 -8.57
CA LEU A 500 -21.18 10.51 -8.07
C LEU A 500 -22.40 10.96 -8.89
N MET A 501 -22.30 10.88 -10.22
CA MET A 501 -23.44 11.15 -11.10
C MET A 501 -24.60 10.20 -10.79
N LEU A 502 -24.37 8.90 -10.62
CA LEU A 502 -25.41 7.92 -10.32
C LEU A 502 -26.12 8.23 -9.00
N LEU A 503 -25.38 8.56 -7.95
CA LEU A 503 -25.91 8.95 -6.64
C LEU A 503 -26.78 10.22 -6.74
N ILE A 504 -26.25 11.28 -7.37
CA ILE A 504 -26.95 12.56 -7.53
C ILE A 504 -28.19 12.41 -8.42
N VAL A 505 -28.07 11.71 -9.56
CA VAL A 505 -29.18 11.49 -10.49
C VAL A 505 -30.24 10.60 -9.85
N GLY A 506 -29.84 9.56 -9.10
CA GLY A 506 -30.75 8.68 -8.36
C GLY A 506 -31.59 9.45 -7.35
N TRP A 507 -30.94 10.24 -6.49
CA TRP A 507 -31.61 11.10 -5.51
C TRP A 507 -32.55 12.13 -6.17
N ARG A 508 -32.10 12.79 -7.25
CA ARG A 508 -32.95 13.74 -8.00
C ARG A 508 -34.15 13.06 -8.67
N LEU A 509 -33.95 11.85 -9.21
CA LEU A 509 -34.99 11.07 -9.86
C LEU A 509 -36.08 10.69 -8.86
N GLU A 510 -35.69 10.19 -7.69
CA GLU A 510 -36.64 9.83 -6.64
C GLU A 510 -37.47 11.04 -6.20
N ARG A 511 -36.83 12.15 -5.84
CA ARG A 511 -37.55 13.37 -5.45
C ARG A 511 -38.56 13.75 -6.51
N LYS A 512 -38.22 13.72 -7.80
CA LYS A 512 -39.16 14.06 -8.88
C LYS A 512 -40.29 13.06 -9.11
N LEU A 513 -40.08 11.80 -8.78
CA LEU A 513 -41.13 10.77 -8.86
C LEU A 513 -42.11 10.85 -7.69
N TYR A 514 -41.64 11.21 -6.49
CA TYR A 514 -42.43 11.11 -5.26
C TYR A 514 -42.83 12.45 -4.61
N THR A 515 -42.22 13.58 -4.98
CA THR A 515 -42.78 14.90 -4.61
C THR A 515 -43.97 15.27 -5.48
N LYS A 516 -45.09 15.58 -4.83
CA LYS A 516 -46.22 16.25 -5.47
C LYS A 516 -45.72 17.60 -6.02
N PRO A 517 -46.07 17.98 -7.26
CA PRO A 517 -45.71 19.30 -7.76
C PRO A 517 -46.35 20.33 -6.83
N LYS A 518 -45.59 21.34 -6.37
CA LYS A 518 -46.20 22.54 -5.77
C LYS A 518 -47.22 23.07 -6.80
N MET A 519 -48.47 23.22 -6.36
CA MET A 519 -49.61 23.57 -7.23
C MET A 519 -49.39 24.93 -7.89
#